data_AF-A0A562EPY7-F1
#
_entry.id   AF-A0A562EPY7-F1
#
_cell.length_a   1.000
_cell.length_b   1.000
_cell.length_c   1.000
_cell.angle_alpha   90.00
_cell.angle_beta   90.00
_cell.angle_gamma   90.00
#
_symmetry.space_group_name_H-M   'P 1'
#
loop_
_entity.id
_entity.type
_entity.pdbx_description
1 polymer ?
#
loop_
_entity_poly.entity_id
_entity_poly.type
_entity_poly.pdbx_seq_one_letter_code
_entity_poly.pdbx_strand_id
1 'polypeptide(L)'
;MSLVVAGFVTGLSLIVAIGAQNAFVLRMAIARRFVLPVIAICVISDAVLITAGIAGIATILDHAPGAIDVIRWAGAAFLICYGLFAARRALKPSALSAAPGGAVTIGAALLTCLALTWLNPHTYLDTVLMLGSVANHYGNPGRWWFGAGAITASVVWFAALGYGARYLRAWFAKPSSWRILDGGVAVLMLGLGAGLVASA
;
A
#
# COMPACT_ATOMS: atom_id res chain seq x y z
N MET A 1 14.09 -20.49 -13.00
CA MET A 1 13.68 -19.69 -11.82
C MET A 1 12.65 -20.50 -11.06
N SER A 2 12.77 -20.71 -9.75
CA SER A 2 11.70 -21.36 -9.00
C SER A 2 10.48 -20.44 -8.97
N LEU A 3 9.26 -20.99 -9.01
CA LEU A 3 8.02 -20.18 -9.04
C LEU A 3 7.90 -19.26 -7.82
N VAL A 4 8.43 -19.70 -6.68
CA VAL A 4 8.53 -18.91 -5.45
C VAL A 4 9.41 -17.67 -5.65
N VAL A 5 10.57 -17.80 -6.31
CA VAL A 5 11.45 -16.66 -6.60
C VAL A 5 10.80 -15.72 -7.62
N ALA A 6 10.12 -16.25 -8.64
CA ALA A 6 9.38 -15.43 -9.60
C ALA A 6 8.29 -14.61 -8.88
N GLY A 7 7.48 -15.26 -8.05
CA GLY A 7 6.45 -14.60 -7.24
C GLY A 7 7.02 -13.57 -6.28
N PHE A 8 8.16 -13.88 -5.65
CA PHE A 8 8.85 -12.96 -4.76
C PHE A 8 9.29 -11.69 -5.50
N VAL A 9 9.98 -11.82 -6.64
CA VAL A 9 10.46 -10.68 -7.43
C VAL A 9 9.29 -9.85 -7.97
N THR A 10 8.25 -10.50 -8.50
CA THR A 10 7.06 -9.80 -8.98
C THR A 10 6.35 -9.06 -7.85
N GLY A 11 6.08 -9.74 -6.73
CA GLY A 11 5.47 -9.12 -5.55
C GLY A 11 6.28 -7.92 -5.05
N LEU A 12 7.60 -8.07 -4.94
CA LEU A 12 8.48 -6.98 -4.51
C LEU A 12 8.41 -5.79 -5.48
N SER A 13 8.43 -6.03 -6.80
CA SER A 13 8.37 -4.95 -7.79
C SER A 13 7.11 -4.09 -7.70
N LEU A 14 5.97 -4.71 -7.36
CA LEU A 14 4.68 -4.02 -7.22
C LEU A 14 4.57 -3.31 -5.86
N ILE A 15 5.01 -3.96 -4.78
CA ILE A 15 4.86 -3.45 -3.41
C ILE A 15 5.86 -2.31 -3.10
N VAL A 16 7.03 -2.31 -3.74
CA VAL A 16 8.07 -1.29 -3.51
C VAL A 16 7.63 0.11 -3.95
N ALA A 17 6.72 0.21 -4.94
CA ALA A 17 6.17 1.48 -5.37
C ALA A 17 5.63 2.27 -4.16
N ILE A 18 6.19 3.45 -3.89
CA ILE A 18 5.91 4.18 -2.65
C ILE A 18 4.52 4.81 -2.73
N GLY A 19 3.52 4.09 -2.20
CA GLY A 19 2.15 4.57 -2.05
C GLY A 19 1.84 5.14 -0.66
N ALA A 20 0.56 5.46 -0.44
CA ALA A 20 0.02 5.95 0.83
C ALA A 20 0.29 4.99 2.01
N GLN A 21 0.15 3.68 1.79
CA GLN A 21 0.39 2.63 2.77
C GLN A 21 1.87 2.60 3.21
N ASN A 22 2.80 2.58 2.26
CA ASN A 22 4.24 2.60 2.53
C ASN A 22 4.67 3.86 3.31
N ALA A 23 4.14 5.04 2.93
CA ALA A 23 4.41 6.28 3.63
C ALA A 23 3.87 6.28 5.08
N PHE A 24 2.69 5.68 5.31
CA PHE A 24 2.12 5.53 6.64
C PHE A 24 2.92 4.57 7.54
N VAL A 25 3.31 3.41 7.00
CA VAL A 25 4.18 2.44 7.70
C VAL A 25 5.49 3.11 8.10
N LEU A 26 6.12 3.83 7.17
CA LEU A 26 7.36 4.56 7.42
C LEU A 26 7.18 5.61 8.54
N ARG A 27 6.06 6.32 8.58
CA ARG A 27 5.76 7.31 9.63
C ARG A 27 5.62 6.68 11.01
N MET A 28 4.91 5.57 11.11
CA MET A 28 4.77 4.80 12.35
C MET A 28 6.10 4.21 12.81
N ALA A 29 6.90 3.72 11.85
CA ALA A 29 8.23 3.17 12.09
C ALA A 29 9.24 4.21 12.60
N ILE A 30 9.32 5.39 11.98
CA ILE A 30 10.18 6.50 12.43
C ILE A 30 9.75 7.00 13.81
N ALA A 31 8.44 7.08 14.06
CA ALA A 31 7.89 7.44 15.36
C ALA A 31 8.06 6.34 16.43
N ARG A 32 8.50 5.14 16.03
CA ARG A 32 8.55 3.91 16.85
C ARG A 32 7.21 3.61 17.54
N ARG A 33 6.10 3.88 16.87
CA ARG A 33 4.74 3.63 17.39
C ARG A 33 4.07 2.57 16.54
N PHE A 34 3.53 1.53 17.19
CA PHE A 34 2.67 0.52 16.58
C PHE A 34 3.27 -0.18 15.34
N VAL A 35 4.60 -0.26 15.25
CA VAL A 35 5.32 -0.80 14.07
C VAL A 35 4.90 -2.23 13.76
N LEU A 36 4.97 -3.12 14.75
CA LEU A 36 4.61 -4.53 14.57
C LEU A 36 3.13 -4.72 14.22
N PRO A 37 2.16 -4.11 14.94
CA PRO A 37 0.74 -4.17 14.55
C PRO A 37 0.46 -3.68 13.13
N VAL A 38 1.09 -2.59 12.70
CA VAL A 38 0.90 -2.02 11.36
C VAL A 38 1.48 -2.95 10.28
N ILE A 39 2.70 -3.47 10.48
CA ILE A 39 3.30 -4.47 9.58
C ILE A 39 2.39 -5.69 9.47
N ALA A 40 1.89 -6.20 10.60
CA ALA A 40 1.02 -7.38 10.61
C ALA A 40 -0.25 -7.15 9.80
N ILE A 41 -0.91 -5.99 9.94
CA ILE A 41 -2.09 -5.65 9.13
C ILE A 41 -1.75 -5.60 7.64
N CYS A 42 -0.64 -4.97 7.26
CA CYS A 42 -0.23 -4.90 5.85
C CYS A 42 0.00 -6.30 5.28
N VAL A 43 0.80 -7.13 5.96
CA VAL A 43 1.12 -8.49 5.52
C VAL A 43 -0.12 -9.37 5.44
N ILE A 44 -1.00 -9.32 6.45
CA ILE A 44 -2.24 -10.11 6.46
C ILE A 44 -3.16 -9.66 5.34
N SER A 45 -3.32 -8.35 5.14
CA SER A 45 -4.18 -7.81 4.08
C SER A 45 -3.65 -8.18 2.70
N ASP A 46 -2.34 -8.03 2.46
CA ASP A 46 -1.69 -8.45 1.22
C ASP A 46 -1.87 -9.96 0.99
N ALA A 47 -1.68 -10.79 2.02
CA ALA A 47 -1.88 -12.23 1.90
C ALA A 47 -3.31 -12.59 1.51
N VAL A 48 -4.30 -11.93 2.11
CA VAL A 48 -5.72 -12.10 1.76
C VAL A 48 -5.98 -11.67 0.31
N LEU A 49 -5.50 -10.49 -0.09
CA LEU A 49 -5.71 -9.96 -1.44
C LEU A 49 -5.01 -10.81 -2.51
N ILE A 50 -3.75 -11.21 -2.29
CA ILE A 50 -3.01 -12.10 -3.19
C ILE A 50 -3.74 -13.44 -3.31
N THR A 51 -4.15 -14.03 -2.20
CA THR A 51 -4.88 -15.31 -2.20
C THR A 51 -6.21 -15.17 -2.93
N ALA A 52 -6.96 -14.09 -2.72
CA ALA A 52 -8.22 -13.81 -3.41
C ALA A 52 -8.01 -13.59 -4.92
N GLY A 53 -6.95 -12.87 -5.32
CA GLY A 53 -6.57 -12.69 -6.71
C GLY A 53 -6.24 -14.02 -7.40
N ILE A 54 -5.47 -14.89 -6.74
CA ILE A 54 -5.12 -16.22 -7.24
C ILE A 54 -6.34 -17.15 -7.31
N ALA A 55 -7.17 -17.14 -6.26
CA ALA A 55 -8.39 -17.93 -6.17
C ALA A 55 -9.44 -17.55 -7.22
N GLY A 56 -9.30 -16.37 -7.83
CA GLY A 56 -10.01 -15.99 -9.03
C GLY A 56 -11.00 -14.86 -8.83
N ILE A 57 -10.60 -13.72 -8.24
CA ILE A 57 -11.44 -12.52 -8.33
C ILE A 57 -11.82 -12.19 -9.80
N ALA A 58 -11.00 -12.60 -10.77
CA ALA A 58 -11.32 -12.49 -12.20
C ALA A 58 -12.69 -13.11 -12.54
N THR A 59 -13.07 -14.26 -11.94
CA THR A 59 -14.40 -14.86 -12.17
C THR A 59 -15.51 -14.05 -11.52
N ILE A 60 -15.24 -13.35 -10.41
CA ILE A 60 -16.21 -12.44 -9.76
C ILE A 60 -16.41 -11.17 -10.59
N LEU A 61 -15.33 -10.65 -11.19
CA LEU A 61 -15.39 -9.48 -12.07
C LEU A 61 -16.13 -9.77 -13.39
N ASP A 62 -15.99 -10.99 -13.94
CA ASP A 62 -16.75 -11.43 -15.11
C ASP A 62 -18.27 -11.43 -14.86
N HIS A 63 -18.71 -11.62 -13.61
CA HIS A 63 -20.14 -11.63 -13.23
C HIS A 63 -20.66 -10.23 -12.81
N ALA A 64 -19.78 -9.24 -12.66
CA ALA A 64 -20.13 -7.90 -12.19
C ALA A 64 -19.47 -6.83 -13.09
N PRO A 65 -19.96 -6.63 -14.33
CA PRO A 65 -19.34 -5.73 -15.31
C PRO A 65 -19.24 -4.27 -14.85
N GLY A 66 -20.06 -3.82 -13.88
CA GLY A 66 -19.96 -2.48 -13.28
C GLY A 66 -19.04 -2.38 -12.04
N ALA A 67 -18.52 -3.50 -11.51
CA ALA A 67 -17.71 -3.49 -10.30
C ALA A 67 -16.37 -2.78 -10.52
N ILE A 68 -15.77 -2.94 -11.71
CA ILE A 68 -14.52 -2.26 -12.06
C ILE A 68 -14.73 -0.74 -12.04
N ASP A 69 -15.82 -0.25 -12.64
CA ASP A 69 -16.13 1.19 -12.67
C ASP A 69 -16.40 1.75 -11.27
N VAL A 70 -17.12 1.02 -10.42
CA VAL A 70 -17.36 1.44 -9.03
C VAL A 70 -16.05 1.48 -8.24
N ILE A 71 -15.23 0.42 -8.31
CA ILE A 71 -13.92 0.35 -7.64
C ILE A 71 -13.03 1.50 -8.12
N ARG A 72 -13.05 1.77 -9.42
CA ARG A 72 -12.30 2.83 -10.07
C ARG A 72 -12.72 4.21 -9.58
N TRP A 73 -14.01 4.55 -9.60
CA TRP A 73 -14.50 5.87 -9.17
C TRP A 73 -14.35 6.09 -7.66
N ALA A 74 -14.72 5.10 -6.83
CA ALA A 74 -14.45 5.13 -5.39
C ALA A 74 -12.96 5.32 -5.12
N GLY A 75 -12.18 4.67 -5.96
CA GLY A 75 -10.76 4.74 -5.94
C GLY A 75 -10.13 6.08 -6.26
N ALA A 76 -10.55 6.69 -7.36
CA ALA A 76 -10.16 8.02 -7.75
C ALA A 76 -10.48 9.03 -6.64
N ALA A 77 -11.69 8.96 -6.06
CA ALA A 77 -12.09 9.81 -4.96
C ALA A 77 -11.17 9.64 -3.73
N PHE A 78 -10.84 8.40 -3.36
CA PHE A 78 -9.93 8.11 -2.26
C PHE A 78 -8.52 8.67 -2.50
N LEU A 79 -7.95 8.39 -3.67
CA LEU A 79 -6.61 8.85 -4.06
C LEU A 79 -6.53 10.39 -4.08
N ILE A 80 -7.54 11.05 -4.64
CA ILE A 80 -7.61 12.51 -4.68
C ILE A 80 -7.72 13.08 -3.25
N CYS A 81 -8.64 12.55 -2.43
CA CYS A 81 -8.79 12.99 -1.04
C CYS A 81 -7.47 12.83 -0.25
N TYR A 82 -6.84 11.67 -0.35
CA TYR A 82 -5.59 11.40 0.34
C TYR A 82 -4.44 12.28 -0.19
N GLY A 83 -4.36 12.46 -1.51
CA GLY A 83 -3.41 13.37 -2.15
C GLY A 83 -3.57 14.81 -1.69
N LEU A 84 -4.80 15.30 -1.53
CA LEU A 84 -5.10 16.62 -0.96
C LEU A 84 -4.68 16.72 0.51
N PHE A 85 -4.92 15.68 1.32
CA PHE A 85 -4.43 15.64 2.71
C PHE A 85 -2.89 15.66 2.77
N ALA A 86 -2.22 14.91 1.88
CA ALA A 86 -0.77 14.92 1.77
C ALA A 86 -0.23 16.29 1.32
N ALA A 87 -0.88 16.93 0.33
CA ALA A 87 -0.54 18.27 -0.13
C ALA A 87 -0.66 19.31 1.01
N ARG A 88 -1.74 19.23 1.79
CA ARG A 88 -1.92 20.08 2.98
C ARG A 88 -0.81 19.86 4.01
N ARG A 89 -0.38 18.62 4.26
CA ARG A 89 0.76 18.31 5.15
C ARG A 89 2.09 18.84 4.61
N ALA A 90 2.31 18.80 3.29
CA ALA A 90 3.51 19.35 2.67
C ALA A 90 3.55 20.89 2.77
N LEU A 91 2.41 21.57 2.58
CA LEU A 91 2.28 23.03 2.66
C LEU A 91 2.36 23.55 4.10
N LYS A 92 1.81 22.81 5.07
CA LYS A 92 1.94 23.08 6.50
C LYS A 92 2.62 21.89 7.19
N PRO A 93 3.95 21.77 7.11
CA PRO A 93 4.65 20.74 7.85
C PRO A 93 4.65 21.19 9.29
N SER A 94 3.76 20.60 10.07
CA SER A 94 4.07 20.39 11.47
C SER A 94 5.37 19.59 11.46
N ALA A 95 6.44 20.17 12.04
CA ALA A 95 7.50 19.33 12.54
C ALA A 95 6.84 18.21 13.38
N LEU A 96 7.53 17.09 13.57
CA LEU A 96 7.26 16.21 14.70
C LEU A 96 7.53 16.96 16.03
N SER A 97 7.07 18.20 16.19
CA SER A 97 6.73 18.78 17.47
C SER A 97 5.73 17.81 18.06
N ALA A 98 6.16 17.18 19.15
CA ALA A 98 5.27 16.63 20.13
C ALA A 98 4.23 17.71 20.48
N ALA A 99 3.14 17.77 19.74
CA ALA A 99 2.02 18.61 20.09
C ALA A 99 1.49 18.06 21.41
N PRO A 100 1.40 18.88 22.47
CA PRO A 100 0.70 18.48 23.69
C PRO A 100 -0.79 18.45 23.36
N GLY A 101 -1.28 17.29 22.89
CA GLY A 101 -2.70 17.10 22.55
C GLY A 101 -2.91 16.04 21.48
N GLY A 102 -3.03 14.79 21.92
CA GLY A 102 -3.54 13.67 21.11
C GLY A 102 -2.46 12.68 20.69
N ALA A 103 -2.05 11.80 21.60
CA ALA A 103 -1.36 10.59 21.19
C ALA A 103 -2.27 9.82 20.21
N VAL A 104 -1.83 9.64 18.96
CA VAL A 104 -2.51 8.74 18.01
C VAL A 104 -2.73 7.42 18.73
N THR A 105 -3.99 7.05 18.94
CA THR A 105 -4.34 5.79 19.61
C THR A 105 -4.00 4.64 18.68
N ILE A 106 -3.71 3.47 19.25
CA ILE A 106 -3.47 2.27 18.46
C ILE A 106 -4.65 2.00 17.52
N GLY A 107 -5.89 2.15 18.00
CA GLY A 107 -7.10 1.98 17.19
C GLY A 107 -7.15 2.91 15.98
N ALA A 108 -6.85 4.20 16.15
CA ALA A 108 -6.82 5.14 15.04
C ALA A 108 -5.71 4.80 14.02
N ALA A 109 -4.55 4.34 14.48
CA ALA A 109 -3.46 3.92 13.60
C ALA A 109 -3.82 2.66 12.79
N LEU A 110 -4.40 1.64 13.43
CA LEU A 110 -4.82 0.41 12.77
C LEU A 110 -5.98 0.67 11.80
N LEU A 111 -6.96 1.48 12.17
CA LEU A 111 -8.07 1.87 11.30
C LEU A 111 -7.57 2.63 10.07
N THR A 112 -6.61 3.54 10.25
CA THR A 112 -5.98 4.26 9.13
C THR A 112 -5.24 3.28 8.23
N CYS A 113 -4.48 2.33 8.79
CA CYS A 113 -3.78 1.32 8.01
C CYS A 113 -4.74 0.45 7.18
N LEU A 114 -5.82 -0.03 7.81
CA LEU A 114 -6.86 -0.79 7.14
C LEU A 114 -7.54 0.02 6.04
N ALA A 115 -7.91 1.27 6.33
CA ALA A 115 -8.49 2.16 5.34
C ALA A 115 -7.54 2.39 4.15
N LEU A 116 -6.27 2.66 4.41
CA LEU A 116 -5.26 2.83 3.36
C LEU A 116 -5.02 1.59 2.51
N THR A 117 -5.23 0.40 3.08
CA THR A 117 -5.01 -0.86 2.35
C THR A 117 -6.25 -1.25 1.55
N TRP A 118 -7.43 -1.22 2.19
CA TRP A 118 -8.69 -1.77 1.67
C TRP A 118 -9.55 -0.77 0.89
N LEU A 119 -9.51 0.53 1.22
CA LEU A 119 -10.20 1.56 0.41
C LEU A 119 -9.34 2.02 -0.78
N ASN A 120 -8.11 1.54 -0.89
CA ASN A 120 -7.23 1.89 -2.00
C ASN A 120 -7.55 1.01 -3.23
N PRO A 121 -8.11 1.59 -4.31
CA PRO A 121 -8.49 0.85 -5.52
C PRO A 121 -7.28 0.24 -6.22
N HIS A 122 -6.13 0.91 -6.09
CA HIS A 122 -4.91 0.60 -6.80
C HIS A 122 -4.35 -0.72 -6.32
N THR A 123 -4.54 -1.02 -5.03
CA THR A 123 -4.17 -2.30 -4.45
C THR A 123 -4.87 -3.46 -5.17
N TYR A 124 -6.14 -3.30 -5.56
CA TYR A 124 -6.88 -4.34 -6.29
C TYR A 124 -6.37 -4.49 -7.73
N LEU A 125 -6.02 -3.39 -8.39
CA LEU A 125 -5.43 -3.44 -9.73
C LEU A 125 -4.08 -4.18 -9.71
N ASP A 126 -3.21 -3.87 -8.76
CA ASP A 126 -1.85 -4.43 -8.70
C ASP A 126 -1.82 -5.86 -8.16
N THR A 127 -2.42 -6.08 -6.98
CA THR A 127 -2.26 -7.35 -6.23
C THR A 127 -3.28 -8.40 -6.64
N VAL A 128 -4.51 -7.97 -6.93
CA VAL A 128 -5.59 -8.90 -7.18
C VAL A 128 -5.69 -9.19 -8.67
N LEU A 129 -5.69 -8.16 -9.52
CA LEU A 129 -5.81 -8.30 -10.98
C LEU A 129 -4.48 -8.66 -11.64
N MET A 130 -3.47 -7.78 -11.57
CA MET A 130 -2.18 -8.01 -12.22
C MET A 130 -1.47 -9.24 -11.65
N LEU A 131 -1.17 -9.26 -10.35
CA LEU A 131 -0.43 -10.36 -9.75
C LEU A 131 -1.22 -11.67 -9.77
N GLY A 132 -2.55 -11.62 -9.59
CA GLY A 132 -3.43 -12.78 -9.74
C GLY A 132 -3.43 -13.37 -11.16
N SER A 133 -3.45 -12.53 -12.20
CA SER A 133 -3.39 -12.99 -13.60
C SER A 133 -2.07 -13.70 -13.93
N VAL A 134 -0.94 -13.11 -13.50
CA VAL A 134 0.40 -13.68 -13.68
C VAL A 134 0.52 -15.00 -12.92
N ALA A 135 0.01 -15.06 -11.69
CA ALA A 135 0.02 -16.30 -10.90
C ALA A 135 -0.76 -17.42 -11.60
N ASN A 136 -1.93 -17.12 -12.16
CA ASN A 136 -2.80 -18.11 -12.80
C ASN A 136 -2.20 -18.68 -14.11
N HIS A 137 -1.27 -18.00 -14.77
CA HIS A 137 -0.54 -18.56 -15.91
C HIS A 137 0.29 -19.81 -15.55
N TYR A 138 0.65 -20.00 -14.28
CA TYR A 138 1.43 -21.15 -13.83
C TYR A 138 0.59 -22.37 -13.46
N GLY A 139 -0.74 -22.31 -13.60
CA GLY A 139 -1.65 -23.45 -13.36
C GLY A 139 -1.71 -23.92 -11.91
N ASN A 140 -2.27 -25.11 -11.66
CA ASN A 140 -2.38 -25.73 -10.33
C ASN A 140 -1.38 -26.91 -10.22
N PRO A 141 -0.45 -26.94 -9.25
CA PRO A 141 -0.30 -26.07 -8.07
C PRO A 141 0.60 -24.84 -8.24
N GLY A 142 1.14 -24.58 -9.44
CA GLY A 142 2.15 -23.54 -9.66
C GLY A 142 1.76 -22.13 -9.20
N ARG A 143 0.49 -21.74 -9.36
CA ARG A 143 -0.05 -20.45 -8.91
C ARG A 143 0.06 -20.23 -7.41
N TRP A 144 -0.05 -21.27 -6.60
CA TRP A 144 0.05 -21.19 -5.15
C TRP A 144 1.51 -21.02 -4.70
N TRP A 145 2.44 -21.69 -5.38
CA TRP A 145 3.88 -21.50 -5.14
C TRP A 145 4.34 -20.09 -5.53
N PHE A 146 3.82 -19.56 -6.64
CA PHE A 146 4.03 -18.17 -7.01
C PHE A 146 3.45 -17.21 -5.96
N GLY A 147 2.20 -17.44 -5.54
CA GLY A 147 1.54 -16.66 -4.48
C GLY A 147 2.31 -16.66 -3.15
N ALA A 148 2.81 -17.81 -2.72
CA ALA A 148 3.64 -17.93 -1.52
C ALA A 148 4.92 -17.07 -1.63
N GLY A 149 5.53 -17.02 -2.81
CA GLY A 149 6.65 -16.12 -3.10
C GLY A 149 6.27 -14.65 -2.93
N ALA A 150 5.14 -14.23 -3.51
CA ALA A 150 4.66 -12.85 -3.41
C ALA A 150 4.31 -12.45 -1.97
N ILE A 151 3.67 -13.33 -1.20
CA ILE A 151 3.38 -13.10 0.22
C ILE A 151 4.68 -12.97 1.02
N THR A 152 5.67 -13.82 0.73
CA THR A 152 6.99 -13.74 1.37
C THR A 152 7.68 -12.40 1.05
N ALA A 153 7.53 -11.88 -0.18
CA ALA A 153 8.03 -10.56 -0.53
C ALA A 153 7.37 -9.44 0.29
N SER A 154 6.05 -9.49 0.51
CA SER A 154 5.36 -8.54 1.38
C SER A 154 5.89 -8.58 2.81
N VAL A 155 6.07 -9.77 3.39
CA VAL A 155 6.66 -9.96 4.72
C VAL A 155 8.04 -9.33 4.81
N VAL A 156 8.94 -9.69 3.88
CA VAL A 156 10.32 -9.20 3.86
C VAL A 156 10.35 -7.69 3.68
N TRP A 157 9.55 -7.15 2.76
CA TRP A 157 9.50 -5.72 2.49
C TRP A 157 8.98 -4.91 3.67
N PHE A 158 7.82 -5.25 4.25
CA PHE A 158 7.27 -4.49 5.37
C PHE A 158 8.11 -4.64 6.64
N ALA A 159 8.74 -5.80 6.87
CA ALA A 159 9.72 -5.94 7.93
C ALA A 159 10.95 -5.04 7.67
N ALA A 160 11.51 -5.05 6.46
CA ALA A 160 12.64 -4.21 6.09
C ALA A 160 12.30 -2.72 6.21
N LEU A 161 11.12 -2.30 5.75
CA LEU A 161 10.67 -0.92 5.83
C LEU A 161 10.44 -0.50 7.28
N GLY A 162 9.70 -1.30 8.05
CA GLY A 162 9.32 -0.96 9.42
C GLY A 162 10.47 -1.00 10.43
N TYR A 163 11.41 -1.94 10.29
CA TYR A 163 12.59 -1.99 11.17
C TYR A 163 13.77 -1.20 10.61
N GLY A 164 13.90 -1.09 9.29
CA GLY A 164 14.95 -0.32 8.60
C GLY A 164 14.71 1.20 8.63
N ALA A 165 13.49 1.65 8.85
CA ALA A 165 13.16 3.07 9.04
C ALA A 165 14.00 3.76 10.13
N ARG A 166 14.55 3.00 11.09
CA ARG A 166 15.45 3.53 12.12
C ARG A 166 16.68 4.23 11.54
N TYR A 167 17.19 3.78 10.39
CA TYR A 167 18.35 4.36 9.73
C TYR A 167 18.01 5.67 9.00
N LEU A 168 16.75 5.84 8.59
CA LEU A 168 16.26 7.05 7.93
C LEU A 168 15.89 8.17 8.92
N ARG A 169 15.93 7.89 10.23
CA ARG A 169 15.53 8.84 11.28
C ARG A 169 16.33 10.15 11.24
N ALA A 170 17.63 10.08 10.97
CA ALA A 170 18.49 11.28 10.88
C ALA A 170 18.07 12.19 9.71
N TRP A 171 17.61 11.60 8.60
CA TRP A 171 17.10 12.35 7.46
C TRP A 171 15.71 12.93 7.73
N PHE A 172 14.81 12.18 8.35
CA PHE A 172 13.46 12.63 8.71
C PHE A 172 13.39 13.50 9.99
N ALA A 173 14.52 13.78 10.63
CA ALA A 173 14.60 14.83 11.65
C ALA A 173 14.40 16.23 11.05
N LYS A 174 14.69 16.41 9.75
CA LYS A 174 14.49 17.67 9.04
C LYS A 174 13.04 17.77 8.53
N PRO A 175 12.32 18.88 8.80
CA PRO A 175 10.98 19.11 8.25
C PRO A 175 10.93 19.12 6.71
N SER A 176 12.05 19.44 6.04
CA SER A 176 12.16 19.41 4.58
C SER A 176 12.02 17.99 4.00
N SER A 177 12.54 16.96 4.68
CA SER A 177 12.41 15.57 4.23
C SER A 177 10.96 15.10 4.29
N TRP A 178 10.21 15.55 5.31
CA TRP A 178 8.76 15.32 5.39
C TRP A 178 8.00 16.06 4.30
N ARG A 179 8.38 17.31 3.99
CA ARG A 179 7.81 18.05 2.86
C ARG A 179 8.02 17.34 1.52
N ILE A 180 9.22 16.81 1.27
CA ILE A 180 9.54 16.10 0.03
C ILE A 180 8.75 14.80 -0.05
N LEU A 181 8.67 14.03 1.03
CA LEU A 181 7.88 12.80 1.08
C LEU A 181 6.39 13.07 0.89
N ASP A 182 5.80 13.95 1.71
CA ASP A 182 4.37 14.29 1.62
C ASP A 182 4.04 14.97 0.28
N GLY A 183 4.96 15.76 -0.28
CA GLY A 183 4.84 16.37 -1.61
C GLY A 183 4.86 15.33 -2.72
N GLY A 184 5.82 14.39 -2.70
CA GLY A 184 5.89 13.28 -3.65
C GLY A 184 4.65 12.39 -3.57
N VAL A 185 4.19 12.06 -2.37
CA VAL A 185 2.95 11.31 -2.14
C VAL A 185 1.74 12.09 -2.67
N ALA A 186 1.67 13.40 -2.45
CA ALA A 186 0.59 14.23 -2.97
C ALA A 186 0.55 14.23 -4.50
N VAL A 187 1.69 14.48 -5.14
CA VAL A 187 1.83 14.48 -6.61
C VAL A 187 1.46 13.11 -7.17
N LEU A 188 1.99 12.03 -6.60
CA LEU A 188 1.71 10.67 -7.06
C LEU A 188 0.23 10.32 -6.91
N MET A 189 -0.37 10.56 -5.75
CA MET A 189 -1.77 10.19 -5.48
C MET A 189 -2.76 11.05 -6.29
N LEU A 190 -2.49 12.34 -6.43
CA LEU A 190 -3.29 13.21 -7.30
C LEU A 190 -3.13 12.83 -8.77
N GLY A 191 -1.92 12.51 -9.21
CA GLY A 191 -1.63 12.06 -10.58
C GLY A 191 -2.32 10.74 -10.91
N LEU A 192 -2.18 9.74 -10.04
CA LEU A 192 -2.87 8.44 -10.19
C LEU A 192 -4.38 8.60 -10.13
N GLY A 193 -4.91 9.39 -9.19
CA GLY A 193 -6.34 9.68 -9.09
C GLY A 193 -6.88 10.38 -10.35
N ALA A 194 -6.18 11.38 -10.87
CA ALA A 194 -6.53 12.06 -12.11
C ALA A 194 -6.45 11.12 -13.32
N GLY A 195 -5.42 10.28 -13.41
CA GLY A 195 -5.30 9.25 -14.45
C GLY A 195 -6.43 8.21 -14.40
N LEU A 196 -6.87 7.85 -13.20
CA LEU A 196 -8.03 6.99 -12.97
C LEU A 196 -9.36 7.66 -13.34
N VAL A 197 -9.46 8.99 -13.34
CA VAL A 197 -10.64 9.70 -13.87
C VAL A 197 -10.54 9.84 -15.39
N ALA A 198 -9.36 10.14 -15.91
CA ALA A 198 -9.15 10.45 -17.33
C ALA A 198 -9.24 9.24 -18.25
N SER A 199 -8.99 8.03 -17.75
CA SER A 199 -9.12 6.80 -18.53
C SER A 199 -10.55 6.24 -18.57
N ALA A 200 -11.55 7.02 -18.14
CA ALA A 200 -12.97 6.63 -17.93
C ALA A 200 -13.79 7.07 -19.14
#